data_AF-A0A8H8A6B2-F1
#
_entry.id   AF-A0A8H8A6B2-F1
#
_cell.length_a   1.000
_cell.length_b   1.000
_cell.length_c   1.000
_cell.angle_alpha   90.00
_cell.angle_beta   90.00
_cell.angle_gamma   90.00
#
_symmetry.space_group_name_H-M   'P 1'
#
loop_
_entity.id
_entity.type
_entity.pdbx_description
1 polymer ?
#
loop_
_entity_poly.entity_id
_entity_poly.type
_entity_poly.pdbx_seq_one_letter_code
_entity_poly.pdbx_strand_id
1 'polypeptide(L)'
;MVKTVGISHCRGIQQHGIVLPGPIFSSAKLSNEIVLGIGGKYENQQEETSLLDIFFMASKQGNLDLVEQMCRSGEIMPNVIDIQGVTALHWASINDHVDVVRYLVLNGADINAQDNEFHATPLHWAAKNGNLYTVHMLLHYGACLHLTDVQGFTVLHLATHRSSVMLVLYLLYQNIQVDCLDDNDRTPLMWAAYNGDELILDMLLRWGANVKLQDKQGMTALHWAIVNGNKVCIKRLVEAGSDVFVKEYNGKTPEIIAKEMNRYGLWKKALYEAGRDASGKLKKRLLTSKNSNMILFFGPFFVIGFLIWILTFFIKIISIELDPFLITHKTKYLSATWEFAFFFNILLFIVSFLTIVCFFHTMFSNPGYIPKPQGVEEQKAIIEHLIKEKLFMIENYCIFCYLRKPLRSKHCKLCSRCVARFDQYVMMIYCEG
;
A
#
# COMPACT_ATOMS: atom_id res chain seq x y z
N MET A 1 -17.26 -29.64 9.35
CA MET A 1 -17.70 -28.53 8.47
C MET A 1 -16.61 -27.47 8.41
N VAL A 2 -15.59 -27.67 7.58
CA VAL A 2 -14.68 -26.61 7.14
C VAL A 2 -14.61 -26.80 5.63
N LYS A 3 -15.19 -25.85 4.89
CA LYS A 3 -15.25 -25.89 3.42
C LYS A 3 -13.83 -25.68 2.88
N THR A 4 -13.25 -26.74 2.35
CA THR A 4 -12.16 -26.68 1.38
C THR A 4 -12.66 -25.92 0.16
N VAL A 5 -12.22 -24.67 -0.01
CA VAL A 5 -12.37 -23.96 -1.27
C VAL A 5 -11.34 -24.55 -2.21
N GLY A 6 -11.84 -25.26 -3.23
CA GLY A 6 -11.02 -26.00 -4.19
C GLY A 6 -10.02 -25.10 -4.91
N ILE A 7 -8.76 -25.50 -4.87
CA ILE A 7 -7.72 -25.02 -5.76
C ILE A 7 -7.92 -25.79 -7.07
N SER A 8 -8.62 -25.18 -8.02
CA SER A 8 -8.76 -25.73 -9.37
C SER A 8 -7.39 -25.77 -10.04
N HIS A 9 -7.05 -26.95 -10.57
CA HIS A 9 -5.96 -27.15 -11.54
C HIS A 9 -6.07 -26.11 -12.68
N CYS A 10 -5.14 -25.15 -12.71
CA CYS A 10 -4.97 -24.26 -13.85
C CYS A 10 -3.67 -24.61 -14.57
N ARG A 11 -3.65 -25.64 -15.42
CA ARG A 11 -2.70 -25.66 -16.55
C ARG A 11 -2.94 -24.38 -17.33
N GLY A 12 -1.90 -23.59 -17.63
CA GLY A 12 -2.00 -22.25 -18.27
C GLY A 12 -3.29 -22.04 -19.06
N ILE A 13 -4.31 -21.51 -18.38
CA ILE A 13 -5.64 -21.40 -18.97
C ILE A 13 -5.63 -20.13 -19.81
N GLN A 14 -5.71 -20.26 -21.13
CA GLN A 14 -6.07 -19.16 -22.00
C GLN A 14 -7.53 -18.80 -21.71
N GLN A 15 -7.77 -17.80 -20.86
CA GLN A 15 -9.08 -17.15 -20.78
C GLN A 15 -9.06 -15.93 -21.68
N HIS A 16 -9.89 -15.94 -22.72
CA HIS A 16 -10.13 -14.78 -23.60
C HIS A 16 -8.87 -14.18 -24.26
N GLY A 17 -7.86 -15.02 -24.54
CA GLY A 17 -6.61 -14.61 -25.19
C GLY A 17 -5.54 -14.05 -24.24
N ILE A 18 -5.80 -13.98 -22.93
CA ILE A 18 -4.82 -13.58 -21.92
C ILE A 18 -4.15 -14.83 -21.37
N VAL A 19 -2.82 -14.90 -21.44
CA VAL A 19 -2.06 -16.01 -20.86
C VAL A 19 -1.80 -15.71 -19.39
N LEU A 20 -2.61 -16.34 -18.53
CA LEU A 20 -2.43 -16.26 -17.09
C LEU A 20 -1.09 -16.87 -16.68
N PRO A 21 -0.42 -16.35 -15.64
CA PRO A 21 0.77 -16.99 -15.10
C PRO A 21 0.42 -18.44 -14.75
N GLY A 22 1.22 -19.39 -15.26
CA GLY A 22 1.08 -20.80 -14.92
C GLY A 22 1.37 -21.05 -13.44
N PRO A 23 1.02 -22.23 -12.91
CA PRO A 23 1.43 -22.63 -11.57
C PRO A 23 2.95 -22.63 -11.53
N ILE A 24 3.51 -21.72 -10.73
CA ILE A 24 4.95 -21.42 -10.66
C ILE A 24 5.76 -22.66 -10.25
N PHE A 25 5.10 -23.61 -9.59
CA PHE A 25 5.58 -24.97 -9.37
C PHE A 25 4.38 -25.90 -9.51
N SER A 26 4.40 -26.86 -10.44
CA SER A 26 3.48 -27.99 -10.33
C SER A 26 3.82 -28.70 -9.04
N SER A 27 3.04 -28.48 -7.97
CA SER A 27 3.10 -29.20 -6.68
C SER A 27 4.48 -29.81 -6.46
N ALA A 28 5.49 -28.97 -6.18
CA ALA A 28 6.81 -29.50 -5.86
C ALA A 28 6.57 -30.54 -4.77
N LYS A 29 6.93 -31.79 -5.05
CA LYS A 29 6.84 -32.96 -4.15
C LYS A 29 7.73 -32.78 -2.89
N LEU A 30 7.97 -31.55 -2.48
CA LEU A 30 8.73 -31.11 -1.32
C LEU A 30 7.84 -30.48 -0.23
N SER A 31 6.55 -30.22 -0.47
CA SER A 31 5.63 -29.74 0.57
C SER A 31 4.79 -30.87 1.19
N ASN A 32 5.15 -31.27 2.42
CA ASN A 32 4.30 -31.73 3.54
C ASN A 32 3.15 -32.74 3.37
N GLU A 33 2.99 -33.45 2.25
CA GLU A 33 2.09 -34.62 2.18
C GLU A 33 2.83 -35.94 2.37
N ILE A 34 3.42 -36.17 3.55
CA ILE A 34 3.55 -37.53 4.12
C ILE A 34 3.40 -37.40 5.64
N VAL A 35 2.16 -37.21 6.12
CA VAL A 35 1.79 -37.58 7.48
C VAL A 35 0.54 -38.44 7.39
N LEU A 36 0.73 -39.71 7.78
CA LEU A 36 -0.27 -40.75 8.08
C LEU A 36 -1.01 -41.40 6.89
N GLY A 37 -0.33 -42.38 6.29
CA GLY A 37 -0.93 -43.43 5.48
C GLY A 37 -0.23 -44.76 5.73
N ILE A 38 -0.54 -45.41 6.86
CA ILE A 38 -0.28 -46.85 7.05
C ILE A 38 -1.10 -47.58 5.98
N GLY A 39 -0.44 -48.32 5.09
CA GLY A 39 -1.11 -49.27 4.19
C GLY A 39 -0.70 -49.14 2.72
N GLY A 40 0.50 -49.63 2.40
CA GLY A 40 0.92 -49.86 1.03
C GLY A 40 2.13 -50.78 1.05
N LYS A 41 1.95 -52.01 0.55
CA LYS A 41 2.88 -53.13 0.65
C LYS A 41 4.29 -52.76 0.17
N TYR A 42 5.26 -52.74 1.09
CA TYR A 42 6.68 -52.84 0.77
C TYR A 42 7.08 -54.32 0.86
N GLU A 43 7.14 -54.98 -0.29
CA GLU A 43 7.85 -56.24 -0.44
C GLU A 43 9.35 -55.93 -0.62
N ASN A 44 10.11 -56.21 0.43
CA ASN A 44 11.49 -56.68 0.44
C ASN A 44 12.45 -56.21 -0.66
N GLN A 45 13.09 -55.06 -0.46
CA GLN A 45 14.50 -54.85 -0.80
C GLN A 45 15.14 -54.03 0.34
N GLN A 46 16.17 -54.58 0.97
CA GLN A 46 16.99 -53.88 1.96
C GLN A 46 17.79 -52.80 1.20
N GLU A 47 17.26 -51.58 1.14
CA GLU A 47 18.01 -50.42 0.65
C GLU A 47 19.02 -50.02 1.73
N GLU A 48 20.30 -50.19 1.46
CA GLU A 48 21.36 -49.47 2.17
C GLU A 48 21.09 -47.97 1.98
N THR A 49 20.47 -47.35 2.98
CA THR A 49 20.32 -45.89 3.04
C THR A 49 21.71 -45.27 2.94
N SER A 50 21.99 -44.56 1.84
CA SER A 50 23.32 -44.00 1.64
C SER A 50 23.59 -42.98 2.76
N LEU A 51 24.85 -42.88 3.22
CA LEU A 51 25.27 -41.90 4.23
C LEU A 51 24.81 -40.47 3.87
N LEU A 52 24.76 -40.18 2.56
CA LEU A 52 24.31 -38.93 1.99
C LEU A 52 22.81 -38.68 2.21
N ASP A 53 21.97 -39.71 2.05
CA ASP A 53 20.53 -39.61 2.29
C ASP A 53 20.23 -39.31 3.77
N ILE A 54 21.01 -39.90 4.69
CA ILE A 54 20.90 -39.63 6.11
C ILE A 54 21.27 -38.16 6.40
N PHE A 55 22.31 -37.64 5.76
CA PHE A 55 22.73 -36.25 5.90
C PHE A 55 21.68 -35.24 5.40
N PHE A 56 21.07 -35.51 4.24
CA PHE A 56 19.98 -34.67 3.73
C PHE A 56 18.73 -34.79 4.59
N MET A 57 18.40 -35.99 5.08
CA MET A 57 17.29 -36.19 6.00
C MET A 57 17.50 -35.45 7.32
N ALA A 58 18.71 -35.47 7.87
CA ALA A 58 19.07 -34.70 9.06
C ALA A 58 18.90 -33.20 8.84
N SER A 59 19.36 -32.68 7.71
CA SER A 59 19.22 -31.27 7.32
C SER A 59 17.76 -30.86 7.10
N LYS A 60 16.95 -31.75 6.52
CA LYS A 60 15.51 -31.55 6.31
C LYS A 60 14.71 -31.57 7.61
N GLN A 61 15.12 -32.38 8.59
CA GLN A 61 14.47 -32.46 9.90
C GLN A 61 14.95 -31.40 10.88
N GLY A 62 16.08 -30.74 10.61
CA GLY A 62 16.66 -29.75 11.51
C GLY A 62 17.51 -30.35 12.62
N ASN A 63 17.99 -31.60 12.46
CA ASN A 63 18.82 -32.27 13.44
C ASN A 63 20.26 -31.76 13.35
N LEU A 64 20.54 -30.65 14.05
CA LEU A 64 21.85 -30.00 14.07
C LEU A 64 22.95 -30.95 14.57
N ASP A 65 22.71 -31.69 15.65
CA ASP A 65 23.72 -32.55 16.27
C ASP A 65 24.24 -33.60 15.28
N LEU A 66 23.33 -34.21 14.51
CA LEU A 66 23.66 -35.21 13.52
C LEU A 66 24.40 -34.61 12.32
N VAL A 67 23.97 -33.44 11.83
CA VAL A 67 24.66 -32.71 10.76
C VAL A 67 26.07 -32.31 11.18
N GLU A 68 26.22 -31.81 12.41
CA GLU A 68 27.50 -31.40 12.97
C GLU A 68 28.44 -32.60 13.12
N GLN A 69 27.95 -33.71 13.65
CA GLN A 69 28.73 -34.94 13.81
C GLN A 69 29.26 -35.45 12.45
N MET A 70 28.41 -35.50 11.42
CA MET A 70 28.79 -35.97 10.08
C MET A 70 29.77 -35.03 9.37
N CYS A 71 29.63 -33.71 9.54
CA CYS A 71 30.61 -32.77 8.99
C CYS A 71 31.95 -32.83 9.74
N ARG A 72 31.93 -33.03 11.07
CA ARG A 72 33.15 -33.14 11.89
C ARG A 72 33.93 -34.43 11.67
N SER A 73 33.26 -35.53 11.33
CA SER A 73 33.95 -36.78 10.98
C SER A 73 34.80 -36.63 9.70
N GLY A 74 34.54 -35.60 8.90
CA GLY A 74 35.22 -35.35 7.62
C GLY A 74 34.73 -36.25 6.49
N GLU A 75 33.73 -37.09 6.75
CA GLU A 75 33.16 -38.02 5.77
C GLU A 75 32.29 -37.30 4.73
N ILE A 76 31.66 -36.18 5.12
CA ILE A 76 30.73 -35.43 4.27
C ILE A 76 31.11 -33.95 4.21
N MET A 77 31.31 -33.45 3.00
CA MET A 77 31.45 -32.01 2.76
C MET A 77 30.09 -31.30 2.78
N PRO A 78 30.01 -30.04 3.23
CA PRO A 78 28.74 -29.30 3.29
C PRO A 78 28.13 -28.99 1.91
N ASN A 79 28.93 -29.03 0.84
CA ASN A 79 28.53 -28.75 -0.55
C ASN A 79 28.07 -29.97 -1.34
N VAL A 80 27.80 -31.09 -0.66
CA VAL A 80 27.24 -32.26 -1.34
C VAL A 80 25.85 -31.96 -1.89
N ILE A 81 25.56 -32.56 -3.04
CA ILE A 81 24.30 -32.45 -3.77
C ILE A 81 23.61 -33.81 -3.82
N ASP A 82 22.28 -33.80 -3.76
CA ASP A 82 21.48 -35.00 -4.02
C ASP A 82 21.31 -35.26 -5.53
N ILE A 83 20.52 -36.29 -5.86
CA ILE A 83 20.19 -36.66 -7.25
C ILE A 83 19.49 -35.54 -8.04
N GLN A 84 18.91 -34.54 -7.36
CA GLN A 84 18.24 -33.37 -7.95
C GLN A 84 19.16 -32.14 -7.98
N GLY A 85 20.41 -32.26 -7.55
CA GLY A 85 21.33 -31.12 -7.44
C GLY A 85 21.05 -30.23 -6.22
N VAL A 86 20.24 -30.69 -5.27
CA VAL A 86 19.84 -29.91 -4.09
C VAL A 86 20.84 -30.16 -2.97
N THR A 87 21.35 -29.09 -2.37
CA THR A 87 22.31 -29.19 -1.24
C THR A 87 21.60 -29.31 0.10
N ALA A 88 22.32 -29.74 1.15
CA ALA A 88 21.81 -29.70 2.52
C ALA A 88 21.36 -28.31 2.96
N LEU A 89 22.03 -27.25 2.47
CA LEU A 89 21.66 -25.87 2.74
C LEU A 89 20.30 -25.49 2.13
N HIS A 90 19.95 -26.03 0.96
CA HIS A 90 18.60 -25.87 0.40
C HIS A 90 17.56 -26.53 1.29
N TRP A 91 17.76 -27.80 1.68
CA TRP A 91 16.82 -28.53 2.54
C TRP A 91 16.59 -27.86 3.89
N ALA A 92 17.66 -27.37 4.52
CA ALA A 92 17.56 -26.61 5.76
C ALA A 92 16.81 -25.28 5.55
N SER A 93 17.07 -24.59 4.43
CA SER A 93 16.44 -23.30 4.12
C SER A 93 14.95 -23.41 3.76
N ILE A 94 14.56 -24.48 3.08
CA ILE A 94 13.17 -24.81 2.74
C ILE A 94 12.34 -24.96 4.02
N ASN A 95 12.89 -25.62 5.04
CA ASN A 95 12.17 -25.98 6.27
C ASN A 95 12.36 -25.01 7.45
N ASP A 96 13.03 -23.86 7.22
CA ASP A 96 13.31 -22.83 8.22
C ASP A 96 14.20 -23.28 9.39
N HIS A 97 15.12 -24.23 9.14
CA HIS A 97 16.07 -24.72 10.14
C HIS A 97 17.28 -23.79 10.27
N VAL A 98 17.06 -22.62 10.88
CA VAL A 98 18.03 -21.52 10.99
C VAL A 98 19.37 -21.96 11.59
N ASP A 99 19.34 -22.86 12.57
CA ASP A 99 20.56 -23.33 13.25
C ASP A 99 21.41 -24.22 12.34
N VAL A 100 20.77 -25.11 11.57
CA VAL A 100 21.44 -25.93 10.55
C VAL A 100 21.96 -25.05 9.41
N VAL A 101 21.18 -24.08 8.95
CA VAL A 101 21.61 -23.09 7.95
C VAL A 101 22.85 -22.35 8.41
N ARG A 102 22.85 -21.86 9.66
CA ARG A 102 24.00 -21.16 10.24
C ARG A 102 25.24 -22.06 10.28
N TYR A 103 25.08 -23.29 10.76
CA TYR A 103 26.19 -24.24 10.84
C TYR A 103 26.78 -24.54 9.46
N LEU A 104 25.93 -24.87 8.48
CA LEU A 104 26.37 -25.22 7.12
C LEU A 104 27.14 -24.06 6.47
N VAL A 105 26.61 -22.82 6.56
CA VAL A 105 27.27 -21.63 5.99
C VAL A 105 28.62 -21.36 6.66
N LEU A 106 28.71 -21.46 7.99
CA LEU A 106 29.98 -21.26 8.72
C LEU A 106 31.03 -22.33 8.39
N ASN A 107 30.61 -23.51 7.95
CA ASN A 107 31.51 -24.61 7.57
C ASN A 107 31.82 -24.64 6.06
N GLY A 108 31.49 -23.59 5.31
CA GLY A 108 31.86 -23.46 3.90
C GLY A 108 30.84 -24.00 2.91
N ALA A 109 29.57 -24.12 3.31
CA ALA A 109 28.49 -24.31 2.36
C ALA A 109 28.40 -23.12 1.39
N ASP A 110 28.27 -23.39 0.10
CA ASP A 110 28.04 -22.38 -0.91
C ASP A 110 26.63 -21.81 -0.75
N ILE A 111 26.58 -20.57 -0.27
CA ILE A 111 25.35 -19.84 0.03
C ILE A 111 24.54 -19.52 -1.22
N ASN A 112 25.18 -19.50 -2.39
CA ASN A 112 24.59 -19.17 -3.68
C ASN A 112 24.48 -20.39 -4.60
N ALA A 113 24.68 -21.61 -4.07
CA ALA A 113 24.49 -22.83 -4.83
C ALA A 113 23.11 -22.84 -5.50
N GLN A 114 23.03 -23.20 -6.77
CA GLN A 114 21.78 -23.32 -7.50
C GLN A 114 21.44 -24.81 -7.67
N ASP A 115 20.18 -25.16 -7.43
CA ASP A 115 19.70 -26.50 -7.76
C ASP A 115 19.66 -26.74 -9.28
N ASN A 116 19.60 -28.01 -9.69
CA ASN A 116 19.61 -28.36 -11.11
C ASN A 116 18.22 -28.23 -11.74
N GLU A 117 17.14 -28.37 -10.96
CA GLU A 117 15.77 -28.39 -11.49
C GLU A 117 15.24 -26.97 -11.77
N PHE A 118 15.49 -26.02 -10.86
CA PHE A 118 14.89 -24.68 -10.92
C PHE A 118 15.93 -23.56 -10.97
N HIS A 119 17.22 -23.88 -10.94
CA HIS A 119 18.31 -22.91 -10.73
C HIS A 119 18.04 -21.97 -9.54
N ALA A 120 17.31 -22.48 -8.54
CA ALA A 120 16.93 -21.72 -7.37
C ALA A 120 18.02 -21.86 -6.31
N THR A 121 18.33 -20.77 -5.63
CA THR A 121 19.28 -20.76 -4.50
C THR A 121 18.58 -21.07 -3.17
N PRO A 122 19.30 -21.38 -2.08
CA PRO A 122 18.69 -21.54 -0.76
C PRO A 122 17.86 -20.32 -0.34
N LEU A 123 18.28 -19.12 -0.75
CA LEU A 123 17.58 -17.86 -0.52
C LEU A 123 16.23 -17.80 -1.25
N HIS A 124 16.17 -18.29 -2.50
CA HIS A 124 14.92 -18.37 -3.26
C HIS A 124 13.91 -19.29 -2.56
N TRP A 125 14.36 -20.47 -2.11
CA TRP A 125 13.51 -21.42 -1.39
C TRP A 125 13.01 -20.88 -0.05
N ALA A 126 13.89 -20.24 0.73
CA ALA A 126 13.50 -19.58 1.97
C ALA A 126 12.45 -18.48 1.73
N ALA A 127 12.64 -17.66 0.68
CA ALA A 127 11.72 -16.58 0.35
C ALA A 127 10.36 -17.09 -0.16
N LYS A 128 10.36 -18.14 -0.98
CA LYS A 128 9.15 -18.81 -1.46
C LYS A 128 8.27 -19.33 -0.32
N ASN A 129 8.87 -19.87 0.74
CA ASN A 129 8.12 -20.35 1.91
C ASN A 129 7.76 -19.23 2.90
N GLY A 130 8.39 -18.06 2.79
CA GLY A 130 8.18 -16.93 3.70
C GLY A 130 9.02 -17.00 4.96
N ASN A 131 10.11 -17.78 4.94
CA ASN A 131 11.00 -18.09 6.07
C ASN A 131 11.89 -16.89 6.40
N LEU A 132 11.34 -15.89 7.09
CA LEU A 132 11.99 -14.60 7.35
C LEU A 132 13.34 -14.74 8.06
N TYR A 133 13.45 -15.60 9.07
CA TYR A 133 14.68 -15.76 9.85
C TYR A 133 15.79 -16.41 9.03
N THR A 134 15.45 -17.43 8.25
CA THR A 134 16.37 -18.05 7.30
C THR A 134 16.83 -17.05 6.24
N VAL A 135 15.91 -16.26 5.64
CA VAL A 135 16.28 -15.21 4.68
C VAL A 135 17.23 -14.20 5.33
N HIS A 136 16.92 -13.73 6.55
CA HIS A 136 17.79 -12.82 7.28
C HIS A 136 19.19 -13.42 7.49
N MET A 137 19.27 -14.69 7.88
CA MET A 137 20.54 -15.38 8.11
C MET A 137 21.36 -15.49 6.82
N LEU A 138 20.73 -15.91 5.72
CA LEU A 138 21.38 -16.04 4.42
C LEU A 138 21.91 -14.69 3.92
N LEU A 139 21.12 -13.62 4.03
CA LEU A 139 21.58 -12.28 3.63
C LEU A 139 22.69 -11.75 4.52
N HIS A 140 22.64 -12.03 5.82
CA HIS A 140 23.71 -11.64 6.75
C HIS A 140 25.06 -12.26 6.37
N TYR A 141 25.06 -13.50 5.85
CA TYR A 141 26.27 -14.19 5.37
C TYR A 141 26.59 -13.94 3.89
N GLY A 142 25.93 -12.99 3.23
CA GLY A 142 26.31 -12.56 1.89
C GLY A 142 25.62 -13.29 0.73
N ALA A 143 24.43 -13.87 0.94
CA ALA A 143 23.64 -14.41 -0.16
C ALA A 143 23.28 -13.33 -1.19
N CYS A 144 23.39 -13.65 -2.48
CA CYS A 144 23.14 -12.72 -3.58
C CYS A 144 21.64 -12.53 -3.82
N LEU A 145 21.17 -11.28 -3.74
CA LEU A 145 19.76 -10.91 -4.01
C LEU A 145 19.42 -10.82 -5.50
N HIS A 146 20.42 -10.78 -6.36
CA HIS A 146 20.30 -10.49 -7.80
C HIS A 146 20.22 -11.75 -8.66
N LEU A 147 20.43 -12.92 -8.07
CA LEU A 147 20.26 -14.19 -8.77
C LEU A 147 18.78 -14.42 -9.06
N THR A 148 18.52 -15.15 -10.14
CA THR A 148 17.18 -15.48 -10.61
C THR A 148 17.07 -17.00 -10.79
N ASP A 149 15.86 -17.52 -10.63
CA ASP A 149 15.54 -18.91 -10.97
C ASP A 149 15.34 -19.12 -12.49
N VAL A 150 14.96 -20.34 -12.90
CA VAL A 150 14.66 -20.72 -14.31
C VAL A 150 13.55 -19.87 -14.96
N GLN A 151 12.71 -19.20 -14.17
CA GLN A 151 11.63 -18.34 -14.68
C GLN A 151 11.99 -16.84 -14.59
N GLY A 152 13.24 -16.53 -14.25
CA GLY A 152 13.69 -15.16 -14.05
C GLY A 152 13.23 -14.57 -12.71
N PHE A 153 12.64 -15.35 -11.79
CA PHE A 153 12.19 -14.80 -10.52
C PHE A 153 13.34 -14.50 -9.59
N THR A 154 13.38 -13.25 -9.16
CA THR A 154 14.18 -12.82 -8.01
C THR A 154 13.49 -13.20 -6.69
N VAL A 155 14.25 -13.11 -5.60
CA VAL A 155 13.76 -13.27 -4.22
C VAL A 155 12.53 -12.39 -3.92
N LEU A 156 12.50 -11.16 -4.45
CA LEU A 156 11.36 -10.24 -4.29
C LEU A 156 10.11 -10.77 -4.98
N HIS A 157 10.22 -11.32 -6.20
CA HIS A 157 9.10 -11.95 -6.89
C HIS A 157 8.52 -13.09 -6.05
N LEU A 158 9.35 -14.00 -5.56
CA LEU A 158 8.91 -15.14 -4.74
C LEU A 158 8.24 -14.69 -3.44
N ALA A 159 8.80 -13.67 -2.76
CA ALA A 159 8.21 -13.11 -1.54
C ALA A 159 6.85 -12.45 -1.80
N THR A 160 6.69 -11.74 -2.93
CA THR A 160 5.40 -11.15 -3.34
C THR A 160 4.39 -12.22 -3.72
N HIS A 161 4.80 -13.26 -4.44
CA HIS A 161 3.92 -14.36 -4.82
C HIS A 161 3.40 -15.13 -3.59
N ARG A 162 4.23 -15.30 -2.55
CA ARG A 162 3.84 -15.94 -1.29
C ARG A 162 2.88 -15.09 -0.44
N SER A 163 2.70 -13.81 -0.80
CA SER A 163 1.96 -12.81 -0.03
C SER A 163 2.56 -12.54 1.37
N SER A 164 3.88 -12.66 1.52
CA SER A 164 4.56 -12.45 2.82
C SER A 164 4.94 -10.98 3.02
N VAL A 165 4.03 -10.22 3.63
CA VAL A 165 4.20 -8.77 3.88
C VAL A 165 5.50 -8.45 4.64
N MET A 166 5.81 -9.20 5.70
CA MET A 166 7.00 -8.93 6.53
C MET A 166 8.30 -9.22 5.76
N LEU A 167 8.32 -10.28 4.96
CA LEU A 167 9.47 -10.61 4.14
C LEU A 167 9.70 -9.56 3.05
N VAL A 168 8.64 -9.13 2.37
CA VAL A 168 8.74 -8.04 1.38
C VAL A 168 9.25 -6.75 2.05
N LEU A 169 8.73 -6.40 3.23
CA LEU A 169 9.21 -5.23 3.97
C LEU A 169 10.71 -5.34 4.25
N TYR A 170 11.15 -6.49 4.75
CA TYR A 170 12.55 -6.74 5.06
C TYR A 170 13.44 -6.65 3.82
N LEU A 171 13.06 -7.28 2.70
CA LEU A 171 13.81 -7.26 1.45
C LEU A 171 13.93 -5.85 0.86
N LEU A 172 12.88 -5.04 0.94
CA LEU A 172 12.92 -3.65 0.48
C LEU A 172 13.99 -2.83 1.22
N TYR A 173 14.20 -3.09 2.52
CA TYR A 173 15.30 -2.46 3.28
C TYR A 173 16.71 -2.91 2.87
N GLN A 174 16.87 -4.02 2.12
CA GLN A 174 18.17 -4.57 1.71
C GLN A 174 18.71 -3.99 0.39
N ASN A 175 18.28 -2.79 0.00
CA ASN A 175 18.64 -2.14 -1.28
C ASN A 175 18.36 -2.99 -2.53
N ILE A 176 17.31 -3.80 -2.51
CA ILE A 176 16.87 -4.57 -3.68
C ILE A 176 16.25 -3.66 -4.74
N GLN A 177 16.44 -3.99 -6.02
CA GLN A 177 15.73 -3.33 -7.11
C GLN A 177 14.23 -3.69 -7.03
N VAL A 178 13.39 -2.68 -6.84
CA VAL A 178 11.93 -2.84 -6.72
C VAL A 178 11.30 -3.25 -8.05
N ASP A 179 11.79 -2.67 -9.14
CA ASP A 179 11.35 -2.95 -10.51
C ASP A 179 12.25 -4.00 -11.17
N CYS A 180 12.50 -5.12 -10.48
CA CYS A 180 13.12 -6.29 -11.12
C CYS A 180 12.13 -6.94 -12.10
N LEU A 181 12.65 -7.61 -13.12
CA LEU A 181 11.85 -8.23 -14.18
C LEU A 181 12.01 -9.75 -14.12
N ASP A 182 10.91 -10.48 -14.25
CA ASP A 182 10.93 -11.91 -14.55
C ASP A 182 11.15 -12.18 -16.05
N ASP A 183 11.19 -13.45 -16.45
CA ASP A 183 11.37 -13.82 -17.87
C ASP A 183 10.21 -13.36 -18.77
N ASN A 184 9.10 -12.89 -18.21
CA ASN A 184 7.98 -12.31 -18.95
C ASN A 184 7.93 -10.77 -18.85
N ASP A 185 9.02 -10.14 -18.42
CA ASP A 185 9.11 -8.70 -18.16
C ASP A 185 8.09 -8.19 -17.12
N ARG A 186 7.62 -9.07 -16.23
CA ARG A 186 6.70 -8.70 -15.16
C ARG A 186 7.48 -8.23 -13.95
N THR A 187 6.94 -7.23 -13.28
CA THR A 187 7.49 -6.69 -12.03
C THR A 187 6.82 -7.29 -10.80
N PRO A 188 7.44 -7.21 -9.62
CA PRO A 188 6.80 -7.60 -8.35
C PRO A 188 5.48 -6.86 -8.10
N LEU A 189 5.34 -5.63 -8.61
CA LEU A 189 4.09 -4.86 -8.53
C LEU A 189 2.97 -5.50 -9.36
N MET A 190 3.28 -6.05 -10.53
CA MET A 190 2.31 -6.80 -11.34
C MET A 190 1.86 -8.08 -10.65
N TRP A 191 2.80 -8.80 -10.00
CA TRP A 191 2.48 -9.98 -9.20
C TRP A 191 1.62 -9.66 -7.98
N ALA A 192 1.92 -8.59 -7.24
CA ALA A 192 1.08 -8.12 -6.13
C ALA A 192 -0.33 -7.73 -6.62
N ALA A 193 -0.43 -7.10 -7.80
CA ALA A 193 -1.71 -6.77 -8.42
C ALA A 193 -2.51 -8.03 -8.85
N TYR A 194 -1.83 -9.03 -9.42
CA TYR A 194 -2.42 -10.30 -9.81
C TYR A 194 -2.92 -11.10 -8.59
N ASN A 195 -2.14 -11.18 -7.52
CA ASN A 195 -2.58 -11.82 -6.27
C ASN A 195 -3.70 -11.02 -5.57
N GLY A 196 -3.73 -9.70 -5.78
CA GLY A 196 -4.66 -8.80 -5.09
C GLY A 196 -4.20 -8.44 -3.68
N ASP A 197 -2.89 -8.48 -3.42
CA ASP A 197 -2.31 -8.16 -2.13
C ASP A 197 -2.19 -6.65 -1.95
N GLU A 198 -3.24 -6.02 -1.39
CA GLU A 198 -3.30 -4.56 -1.20
C GLU A 198 -2.08 -4.03 -0.42
N LEU A 199 -1.70 -4.70 0.67
CA LEU A 199 -0.61 -4.25 1.55
C LEU A 199 0.74 -4.27 0.83
N ILE A 200 1.04 -5.36 0.13
CA ILE A 200 2.29 -5.50 -0.63
C ILE A 200 2.32 -4.49 -1.78
N LEU A 201 1.18 -4.31 -2.46
CA LEU A 201 1.05 -3.32 -3.52
C LEU A 201 1.29 -1.89 -3.00
N ASP A 202 0.68 -1.50 -1.88
CA ASP A 202 0.90 -0.18 -1.27
C ASP A 202 2.37 -0.01 -0.82
N MET A 203 2.98 -1.05 -0.27
CA MET A 203 4.40 -1.04 0.10
C MET A 203 5.31 -0.83 -1.12
N LEU A 204 5.13 -1.60 -2.19
CA LEU A 204 5.93 -1.46 -3.41
C LEU A 204 5.78 -0.06 -4.02
N LEU A 205 4.55 0.47 -4.08
CA LEU A 205 4.29 1.84 -4.56
C LEU A 205 4.98 2.90 -3.70
N ARG A 206 4.96 2.78 -2.38
CA ARG A 206 5.67 3.70 -1.46
C ARG A 206 7.19 3.64 -1.63
N TRP A 207 7.73 2.50 -2.03
CA TRP A 207 9.15 2.31 -2.32
C TRP A 207 9.53 2.70 -3.75
N GLY A 208 8.60 3.28 -4.51
CA GLY A 208 8.86 3.87 -5.83
C GLY A 208 8.69 2.92 -7.00
N ALA A 209 7.95 1.82 -6.84
CA ALA A 209 7.65 0.90 -7.95
C ALA A 209 6.99 1.62 -9.13
N ASN A 210 7.46 1.34 -10.35
CA ASN A 210 7.00 2.01 -11.55
C ASN A 210 5.71 1.39 -12.09
N VAL A 211 4.61 2.12 -11.95
CA VAL A 211 3.27 1.73 -12.43
C VAL A 211 3.11 1.68 -13.96
N LYS A 212 4.08 2.21 -14.72
CA LYS A 212 4.01 2.32 -16.19
C LYS A 212 4.66 1.14 -16.91
N LEU A 213 5.42 0.31 -16.22
CA LEU A 213 6.07 -0.85 -16.81
C LEU A 213 5.03 -1.82 -17.37
N GLN A 214 5.39 -2.48 -18.46
CA GLN A 214 4.57 -3.42 -19.20
C GLN A 214 5.31 -4.74 -19.34
N ASP A 215 4.57 -5.84 -19.26
CA ASP A 215 5.10 -7.17 -19.50
C ASP A 215 5.21 -7.49 -21.00
N LYS A 216 5.64 -8.71 -21.34
CA LYS A 216 5.69 -9.23 -22.72
C LYS A 216 4.33 -9.33 -23.43
N GLN A 217 3.22 -8.99 -22.78
CA GLN A 217 1.90 -8.88 -23.40
C GLN A 217 1.45 -7.41 -23.51
N GLY A 218 2.26 -6.45 -23.07
CA GLY A 218 1.90 -5.04 -22.99
C GLY A 218 1.02 -4.73 -21.78
N MET A 219 0.86 -5.66 -20.85
CA MET A 219 0.02 -5.49 -19.66
C MET A 219 0.79 -4.81 -18.54
N THR A 220 0.18 -3.75 -18.00
CA THR A 220 0.62 -3.07 -16.78
C THR A 220 0.04 -3.72 -15.52
N ALA A 221 0.53 -3.34 -14.34
CA ALA A 221 -0.04 -3.77 -13.06
C ALA A 221 -1.56 -3.48 -12.94
N LEU A 222 -2.05 -2.42 -13.60
CA LEU A 222 -3.49 -2.11 -13.63
C LEU A 222 -4.31 -3.17 -14.36
N HIS A 223 -3.79 -3.72 -15.46
CA HIS A 223 -4.46 -4.81 -16.18
C HIS A 223 -4.53 -6.06 -15.29
N TRP A 224 -3.44 -6.42 -14.63
CA TRP A 224 -3.39 -7.58 -13.72
C TRP A 224 -4.34 -7.43 -12.52
N ALA A 225 -4.46 -6.23 -11.94
CA ALA A 225 -5.43 -5.96 -10.87
C ALA A 225 -6.88 -6.15 -11.33
N ILE A 226 -7.19 -5.85 -12.60
CA ILE A 226 -8.51 -6.04 -13.20
C ILE A 226 -8.80 -7.51 -13.47
N VAL A 227 -7.81 -8.25 -13.96
CA VAL A 227 -7.91 -9.71 -14.20
C VAL A 227 -8.28 -10.44 -12.91
N ASN A 228 -7.61 -10.12 -11.80
CA ASN A 228 -7.98 -10.65 -10.49
C ASN A 228 -9.34 -10.11 -9.99
N GLY A 229 -9.56 -8.82 -10.22
CA GLY A 229 -10.78 -8.10 -9.84
C GLY A 229 -10.74 -7.53 -8.42
N ASN A 230 -9.56 -7.23 -7.88
CA ASN A 230 -9.46 -6.52 -6.59
C ASN A 230 -9.65 -5.01 -6.79
N LYS A 231 -10.83 -4.49 -6.40
CA LYS A 231 -11.19 -3.06 -6.46
C LYS A 231 -10.15 -2.16 -5.79
N VAL A 232 -9.59 -2.59 -4.66
CA VAL A 232 -8.69 -1.74 -3.87
C VAL A 232 -7.35 -1.60 -4.57
N CYS A 233 -6.79 -2.69 -5.10
CA CYS A 233 -5.58 -2.62 -5.93
C CYS A 233 -5.78 -1.72 -7.16
N ILE A 234 -6.92 -1.84 -7.87
CA ILE A 234 -7.26 -0.97 -9.00
C ILE A 234 -7.25 0.50 -8.56
N LYS A 235 -7.94 0.83 -7.45
CA LYS A 235 -8.00 2.18 -6.92
C LYS A 235 -6.60 2.72 -6.58
N ARG A 236 -5.79 1.95 -5.85
CA ARG A 236 -4.44 2.35 -5.44
C ARG A 236 -3.52 2.60 -6.63
N LEU A 237 -3.56 1.74 -7.64
CA LEU A 237 -2.77 1.92 -8.87
C LEU A 237 -3.19 3.19 -9.62
N VAL A 238 -4.50 3.45 -9.72
CA VAL A 238 -5.02 4.67 -10.35
C VAL A 238 -4.64 5.94 -9.56
N GLU A 239 -4.66 5.88 -8.22
CA GLU A 239 -4.19 6.96 -7.34
C GLU A 239 -2.68 7.19 -7.48
N ALA A 240 -1.90 6.13 -7.69
CA ALA A 240 -0.46 6.18 -7.94
C ALA A 240 -0.09 6.67 -9.36
N GLY A 241 -1.08 6.99 -10.20
CA GLY A 241 -0.86 7.55 -11.52
C GLY A 241 -0.72 6.53 -12.65
N SER A 242 -1.23 5.31 -12.47
CA SER A 242 -1.40 4.38 -13.60
C SER A 242 -2.26 5.01 -14.69
N ASP A 243 -1.81 4.89 -15.93
CA ASP A 243 -2.60 5.35 -17.07
C ASP A 243 -3.75 4.36 -17.35
N VAL A 244 -4.96 4.92 -17.40
CA VAL A 244 -6.24 4.21 -17.55
C VAL A 244 -6.51 3.86 -19.02
N PHE A 245 -5.78 4.45 -19.95
CA PHE A 245 -5.95 4.28 -21.40
C PHE A 245 -4.83 3.49 -22.06
N VAL A 246 -3.91 2.93 -21.28
CA VAL A 246 -2.83 2.07 -21.80
C VAL A 246 -3.44 0.93 -22.61
N LYS A 247 -2.79 0.58 -23.71
CA LYS A 247 -3.20 -0.55 -24.54
C LYS A 247 -2.20 -1.68 -24.37
N GLU A 248 -2.70 -2.89 -24.17
CA GLU A 248 -1.88 -4.10 -24.34
C GLU A 248 -1.65 -4.40 -25.83
N TYR A 249 -0.88 -5.44 -26.15
CA TYR A 249 -0.45 -5.68 -27.54
C TYR A 249 -1.59 -5.98 -28.53
N ASN A 250 -2.71 -6.54 -28.08
CA ASN A 250 -3.92 -6.69 -28.90
C ASN A 250 -4.78 -5.41 -28.97
N GLY A 251 -4.31 -4.29 -28.41
CA GLY A 251 -4.97 -2.99 -28.45
C GLY A 251 -6.09 -2.79 -27.43
N LYS A 252 -6.34 -3.76 -26.54
CA LYS A 252 -7.35 -3.69 -25.48
C LYS A 252 -6.89 -2.72 -24.39
N THR A 253 -7.81 -1.87 -23.95
CA THR A 253 -7.61 -0.99 -22.79
C THR A 253 -8.05 -1.69 -21.50
N PRO A 254 -7.64 -1.20 -20.32
CA PRO A 254 -8.11 -1.69 -19.02
C PRO A 254 -9.64 -1.79 -18.94
N GLU A 255 -10.36 -0.84 -19.56
CA GLU A 255 -11.83 -0.85 -19.60
C GLU A 255 -12.37 -2.05 -20.39
N ILE A 256 -11.75 -2.39 -21.53
CA ILE A 256 -12.16 -3.52 -22.37
C ILE A 256 -11.92 -4.83 -21.61
N ILE A 257 -10.74 -4.98 -20.98
CA ILE A 257 -10.43 -6.17 -20.17
C ILE A 257 -11.41 -6.30 -19.00
N ALA A 258 -11.75 -5.19 -18.33
CA ALA A 258 -12.74 -5.21 -17.25
C ALA A 258 -14.12 -5.68 -17.72
N LYS A 259 -14.51 -5.40 -18.97
CA LYS A 259 -15.76 -5.90 -19.57
C LYS A 259 -15.66 -7.38 -19.90
N GLU A 260 -14.57 -7.82 -20.54
CA GLU A 260 -14.34 -9.23 -20.89
C GLU A 260 -14.32 -10.13 -19.63
N MET A 261 -13.70 -9.67 -18.55
CA MET A 261 -13.59 -10.40 -17.28
C MET A 261 -14.83 -10.28 -16.38
N ASN A 262 -15.89 -9.62 -16.85
CA ASN A 262 -17.10 -9.32 -16.06
C ASN A 262 -16.82 -8.56 -14.74
N ARG A 263 -15.77 -7.73 -14.70
CA ARG A 263 -15.34 -6.90 -13.55
C ARG A 263 -15.62 -5.42 -13.73
N TYR A 264 -16.37 -5.04 -14.77
CA TYR A 264 -16.66 -3.66 -15.12
C TYR A 264 -17.31 -2.84 -14.00
N GLY A 265 -18.16 -3.48 -13.18
CA GLY A 265 -18.76 -2.82 -12.01
C GLY A 265 -17.74 -2.44 -10.94
N LEU A 266 -16.74 -3.30 -10.69
CA LEU A 266 -15.65 -3.04 -9.73
C LEU A 266 -14.70 -1.96 -10.27
N TRP A 267 -14.35 -2.05 -11.55
CA TRP A 267 -13.58 -1.04 -12.28
C TRP A 267 -14.22 0.35 -12.16
N LYS A 268 -15.51 0.49 -12.47
CA LYS A 268 -16.24 1.76 -12.35
C LYS A 268 -16.24 2.31 -10.93
N LYS A 269 -16.48 1.45 -9.93
CA LYS A 269 -16.45 1.85 -8.51
C LYS A 269 -15.05 2.32 -8.10
N ALA A 270 -14.00 1.60 -8.49
CA ALA A 270 -12.62 1.98 -8.21
C ALA A 270 -12.26 3.33 -8.84
N LEU A 271 -12.61 3.57 -10.11
CA LEU A 271 -12.40 4.86 -10.77
C LEU A 271 -13.15 5.99 -10.07
N TYR A 272 -14.43 5.77 -9.72
CA TYR A 272 -15.23 6.76 -9.02
C TYR A 272 -14.62 7.13 -7.66
N GLU A 273 -14.19 6.13 -6.88
CA GLU A 273 -13.52 6.32 -5.60
C GLU A 273 -12.16 7.02 -5.75
N ALA A 274 -11.47 6.83 -6.87
CA ALA A 274 -10.24 7.54 -7.24
C ALA A 274 -10.48 8.95 -7.83
N GLY A 275 -11.74 9.41 -7.90
CA GLY A 275 -12.09 10.74 -8.42
C GLY A 275 -12.08 10.85 -9.95
N ARG A 276 -12.20 9.74 -10.66
CA ARG A 276 -12.29 9.66 -12.12
C ARG A 276 -13.71 9.30 -12.57
N ASP A 277 -14.09 9.80 -13.73
CA ASP A 277 -15.32 9.44 -14.42
C ASP A 277 -15.23 7.99 -14.96
N ALA A 278 -16.36 7.41 -15.34
CA ALA A 278 -16.42 6.05 -15.90
C ALA A 278 -15.57 5.86 -17.17
N SER A 279 -15.23 6.97 -17.84
CA SER A 279 -14.34 7.03 -19.01
C SER A 279 -12.87 7.24 -18.64
N GLY A 280 -12.49 7.25 -17.36
CA GLY A 280 -11.10 7.41 -16.89
C GLY A 280 -10.59 8.85 -16.78
N LYS A 281 -11.37 9.84 -17.24
CA LYS A 281 -11.03 11.28 -17.11
C LYS A 281 -11.23 11.76 -15.68
N LEU A 282 -10.45 12.75 -15.25
CA LEU A 282 -10.64 13.39 -13.95
C LEU A 282 -12.03 14.02 -13.88
N LYS A 283 -12.81 13.64 -12.87
CA LYS A 283 -14.15 14.20 -12.66
C LYS A 283 -14.01 15.69 -12.39
N LYS A 284 -14.55 16.52 -13.27
CA LYS A 284 -14.65 17.96 -13.01
C LYS A 284 -15.53 18.14 -11.77
N ARG A 285 -14.95 18.56 -10.65
CA ARG A 285 -15.75 18.93 -9.47
C ARG A 285 -16.64 20.10 -9.89
N LEU A 286 -17.95 19.94 -9.79
CA LEU A 286 -18.93 20.99 -10.13
C LEU A 286 -18.74 22.25 -9.26
N LEU A 287 -18.16 22.07 -8.08
CA LEU A 287 -17.80 23.14 -7.15
C LEU A 287 -16.30 23.04 -6.86
N THR A 288 -15.60 24.18 -6.96
CA THR A 288 -14.24 24.33 -6.42
C THR A 288 -14.26 24.07 -4.91
N SER A 289 -13.15 23.62 -4.31
CA SER A 289 -13.13 23.31 -2.86
C SER A 289 -13.57 24.50 -2.01
N LYS A 290 -13.26 25.73 -2.45
CA LYS A 290 -13.79 26.98 -1.88
C LYS A 290 -15.32 26.98 -1.87
N ASN A 291 -15.97 26.78 -3.00
CA ASN A 291 -17.42 26.88 -3.10
C ASN A 291 -18.14 25.73 -2.36
N SER A 292 -17.57 24.52 -2.35
CA SER A 292 -18.14 23.40 -1.58
C SER A 292 -18.02 23.62 -0.08
N ASN A 293 -16.89 24.16 0.40
CA ASN A 293 -16.72 24.49 1.82
C ASN A 293 -17.64 25.64 2.23
N MET A 294 -17.81 26.65 1.37
CA MET A 294 -18.79 27.71 1.60
C MET A 294 -20.22 27.16 1.68
N ILE A 295 -20.63 26.27 0.79
CA ILE A 295 -22.01 25.74 0.82
C ILE A 295 -22.25 24.83 2.04
N LEU A 296 -21.29 23.95 2.37
CA LEU A 296 -21.39 23.09 3.54
C LEU A 296 -21.46 23.91 4.84
N PHE A 297 -20.78 25.04 4.87
CA PHE A 297 -20.65 25.86 6.06
C PHE A 297 -21.80 26.87 6.21
N PHE A 298 -22.20 27.56 5.14
CA PHE A 298 -23.27 28.57 5.18
C PHE A 298 -24.67 27.96 5.06
N GLY A 299 -24.80 26.79 4.43
CA GLY A 299 -26.09 26.11 4.24
C GLY A 299 -26.89 25.93 5.53
N PRO A 300 -26.31 25.40 6.62
CA PRO A 300 -27.00 25.28 7.90
C PRO A 300 -27.48 26.62 8.48
N PHE A 301 -26.69 27.70 8.35
CA PHE A 301 -27.08 29.02 8.85
C PHE A 301 -28.25 29.62 8.08
N PHE A 302 -28.30 29.44 6.74
CA PHE A 302 -29.46 29.86 5.95
C PHE A 302 -30.71 29.07 6.32
N VAL A 303 -30.60 27.76 6.57
CA VAL A 303 -31.73 26.91 6.97
C VAL A 303 -32.21 27.27 8.38
N ILE A 304 -31.31 27.44 9.34
CA ILE A 304 -31.64 27.84 10.72
C ILE A 304 -32.27 29.24 10.73
N GLY A 305 -31.68 30.20 10.00
CA GLY A 305 -32.22 31.54 9.87
C GLY A 305 -33.63 31.54 9.25
N PHE A 306 -33.85 30.72 8.22
CA PHE A 306 -35.17 30.56 7.59
C PHE A 306 -36.20 29.89 8.53
N LEU A 307 -35.78 28.89 9.31
CA LEU A 307 -36.65 28.25 10.31
C LEU A 307 -37.03 29.21 11.45
N ILE A 308 -36.09 30.00 11.95
CA ILE A 308 -36.35 31.05 12.94
C ILE A 308 -37.31 32.09 12.37
N TRP A 309 -37.11 32.51 11.12
CA TRP A 309 -38.00 33.45 10.44
C TRP A 309 -39.43 32.90 10.34
N ILE A 310 -39.61 31.64 9.94
CA ILE A 310 -40.91 30.96 9.92
C ILE A 310 -41.54 30.93 11.33
N LEU A 311 -40.78 30.54 12.37
CA LEU A 311 -41.29 30.48 13.74
C LEU A 311 -41.78 31.85 14.24
N THR A 312 -41.03 32.92 13.95
CA THR A 312 -41.45 34.29 14.31
C THR A 312 -42.70 34.74 13.56
N PHE A 313 -42.89 34.28 12.32
CA PHE A 313 -44.09 34.57 11.52
C PHE A 313 -45.32 33.84 12.06
N PHE A 314 -45.17 32.58 12.47
CA PHE A 314 -46.26 31.78 13.07
C PHE A 314 -46.75 32.32 14.40
N ILE A 315 -45.87 32.82 15.28
CA ILE A 315 -46.26 33.45 16.55
C ILE A 315 -47.13 34.70 16.31
N LYS A 316 -46.84 35.43 15.23
CA LYS A 316 -47.60 36.62 14.84
C LYS A 316 -49.01 36.28 14.35
N ILE A 317 -49.17 35.15 13.66
CA ILE A 317 -50.47 34.64 13.20
C ILE A 317 -51.32 34.15 14.39
N ILE A 318 -50.75 33.37 15.30
CA ILE A 318 -51.46 32.82 16.47
C ILE A 318 -51.93 33.93 17.43
N SER A 319 -51.21 35.06 17.50
CA SER A 319 -51.58 36.20 18.35
C SER A 319 -52.80 36.99 17.84
N ILE A 320 -53.23 36.80 16.59
CA ILE A 320 -54.33 37.55 15.98
C ILE A 320 -55.71 36.93 16.31
N GLU A 321 -55.78 35.66 16.70
CA GLU A 321 -57.04 34.92 16.91
C GLU A 321 -57.46 34.73 18.38
N LEU A 322 -56.77 35.34 19.36
CA LEU A 322 -57.10 35.18 20.78
C LEU A 322 -58.03 36.28 21.32
N ASP A 323 -59.19 35.86 21.82
CA ASP A 323 -60.29 36.68 22.33
C ASP A 323 -59.88 37.80 23.31
N PRO A 324 -60.59 38.95 23.33
CA PRO A 324 -60.24 40.12 24.14
C PRO A 324 -60.18 39.89 25.66
N PHE A 325 -60.79 38.81 26.15
CA PHE A 325 -60.95 38.56 27.59
C PHE A 325 -59.70 37.97 28.25
N LEU A 326 -58.81 37.31 27.49
CA LEU A 326 -57.54 36.78 28.02
C LEU A 326 -56.39 37.81 28.00
N ILE A 327 -56.59 38.97 27.38
CA ILE A 327 -55.55 39.97 27.10
C ILE A 327 -55.18 40.79 28.35
N THR A 328 -56.11 41.05 29.26
CA THR A 328 -55.86 41.92 30.43
C THR A 328 -54.96 41.28 31.49
N HIS A 329 -55.03 39.95 31.69
CA HIS A 329 -54.20 39.25 32.69
C HIS A 329 -52.85 38.77 32.14
N LYS A 330 -52.76 38.47 30.82
CA LYS A 330 -51.50 38.07 30.17
C LYS A 330 -50.62 39.24 29.74
N THR A 331 -51.15 40.43 29.48
CA THR A 331 -50.34 41.60 29.05
C THR A 331 -49.27 42.02 30.05
N LYS A 332 -49.44 41.73 31.35
CA LYS A 332 -48.40 42.00 32.36
C LYS A 332 -47.23 41.01 32.30
N TYR A 333 -47.48 39.75 31.93
CA TYR A 333 -46.45 38.73 31.74
C TYR A 333 -45.88 38.72 30.32
N LEU A 334 -46.66 39.11 29.31
CA LEU A 334 -46.21 39.21 27.93
C LEU A 334 -45.30 40.43 27.72
N SER A 335 -45.64 41.60 28.27
CA SER A 335 -44.77 42.78 28.21
C SER A 335 -43.42 42.55 28.92
N ALA A 336 -43.45 41.92 30.10
CA ALA A 336 -42.25 41.54 30.83
C ALA A 336 -41.39 40.51 30.09
N THR A 337 -42.01 39.53 29.42
CA THR A 337 -41.26 38.58 28.56
C THR A 337 -40.76 39.23 27.27
N TRP A 338 -41.44 40.24 26.72
CA TRP A 338 -40.96 40.99 25.54
C TRP A 338 -39.78 41.92 25.88
N GLU A 339 -39.79 42.58 27.03
CA GLU A 339 -38.64 43.38 27.50
C GLU A 339 -37.44 42.49 27.83
N PHE A 340 -37.63 41.37 28.53
CA PHE A 340 -36.55 40.42 28.82
C PHE A 340 -36.04 39.71 27.56
N ALA A 341 -36.94 39.37 26.63
CA ALA A 341 -36.58 38.74 25.36
C ALA A 341 -35.88 39.72 24.41
N PHE A 342 -36.16 41.02 24.46
CA PHE A 342 -35.47 42.01 23.62
C PHE A 342 -33.97 42.05 23.95
N PHE A 343 -33.62 42.17 25.24
CA PHE A 343 -32.22 42.15 25.67
C PHE A 343 -31.56 40.79 25.44
N PHE A 344 -32.27 39.68 25.69
CA PHE A 344 -31.74 38.34 25.44
C PHE A 344 -31.52 38.07 23.94
N ASN A 345 -32.43 38.52 23.08
CA ASN A 345 -32.31 38.39 21.62
C ASN A 345 -31.17 39.27 21.07
N ILE A 346 -30.98 40.49 21.61
CA ILE A 346 -29.83 41.33 21.27
C ILE A 346 -28.53 40.69 21.73
N LEU A 347 -28.48 40.14 22.95
CA LEU A 347 -27.30 39.46 23.47
C LEU A 347 -26.96 38.22 22.62
N LEU A 348 -27.96 37.42 22.28
CA LEU A 348 -27.81 36.25 21.40
C LEU A 348 -27.33 36.67 20.01
N PHE A 349 -27.89 37.76 19.45
CA PHE A 349 -27.46 38.30 18.17
C PHE A 349 -26.00 38.75 18.20
N ILE A 350 -25.58 39.48 19.25
CA ILE A 350 -24.21 39.95 19.43
C ILE A 350 -23.25 38.76 19.57
N VAL A 351 -23.58 37.76 20.39
CA VAL A 351 -22.73 36.56 20.58
C VAL A 351 -22.65 35.74 19.29
N SER A 352 -23.75 35.58 18.56
CA SER A 352 -23.74 34.91 17.26
C SER A 352 -22.90 35.68 16.23
N PHE A 353 -22.98 37.00 16.21
CA PHE A 353 -22.21 37.85 15.30
C PHE A 353 -20.72 37.80 15.64
N LEU A 354 -20.35 37.87 16.92
CA LEU A 354 -18.96 37.81 17.36
C LEU A 354 -18.34 36.44 17.05
N THR A 355 -19.07 35.35 17.29
CA THR A 355 -18.59 34.00 16.95
C THR A 355 -18.42 33.81 15.44
N ILE A 356 -19.32 34.38 14.63
CA ILE A 356 -19.20 34.39 13.17
C ILE A 356 -17.97 35.18 12.71
N VAL A 357 -17.74 36.39 13.25
CA VAL A 357 -16.57 37.21 12.91
C VAL A 357 -15.27 36.53 13.33
N CYS A 358 -15.19 35.99 14.55
CA CYS A 358 -14.03 35.23 15.02
C CYS A 358 -13.79 33.99 14.15
N PHE A 359 -14.86 33.29 13.75
CA PHE A 359 -14.75 32.15 12.85
C PHE A 359 -14.21 32.55 11.47
N PHE A 360 -14.75 33.60 10.84
CA PHE A 360 -14.22 34.11 9.56
C PHE A 360 -12.77 34.55 9.67
N HIS A 361 -12.42 35.25 10.75
CA HIS A 361 -11.06 35.67 10.97
C HIS A 361 -10.12 34.45 11.07
N THR A 362 -10.49 33.41 11.83
CA THR A 362 -9.68 32.18 11.94
C THR A 362 -9.56 31.41 10.64
N MET A 363 -10.55 31.51 9.74
CA MET A 363 -10.55 30.82 8.45
C MET A 363 -9.73 31.59 7.40
N PHE A 364 -9.83 32.92 7.34
CA PHE A 364 -9.01 33.72 6.43
C PHE A 364 -7.55 33.80 6.89
N SER A 365 -7.31 33.74 8.21
CA SER A 365 -5.97 33.62 8.77
C SER A 365 -5.41 32.20 8.72
N ASN A 366 -6.21 31.19 8.32
CA ASN A 366 -5.72 29.83 8.06
C ASN A 366 -5.44 29.66 6.56
N PRO A 367 -4.18 29.57 6.12
CA PRO A 367 -3.80 29.56 4.70
C PRO A 367 -4.15 28.27 3.95
N GLY A 368 -4.99 27.40 4.53
CA GLY A 368 -5.42 26.15 3.91
C GLY A 368 -4.33 25.09 3.84
N TYR A 369 -4.73 23.90 3.40
CA TYR A 369 -3.85 22.75 3.22
C TYR A 369 -3.16 22.83 1.86
N ILE A 370 -1.84 22.97 1.87
CA ILE A 370 -1.01 22.91 0.65
C ILE A 370 -0.60 21.44 0.43
N PRO A 371 -0.93 20.82 -0.72
CA PRO A 371 -0.53 19.45 -1.01
C PRO A 371 1.00 19.34 -1.08
N LYS A 372 1.52 18.19 -0.63
CA LYS A 372 2.97 17.94 -0.57
C LYS A 372 3.55 17.90 -1.99
N PRO A 373 4.52 18.76 -2.34
CA PRO A 373 5.14 18.74 -3.67
C PRO A 373 5.94 17.44 -3.85
N GLN A 374 5.80 16.82 -5.02
CA GLN A 374 6.29 15.48 -5.34
C GLN A 374 7.79 15.47 -5.71
N GLY A 375 8.41 16.64 -5.91
CA GLY A 375 9.84 16.76 -6.25
C GLY A 375 10.47 18.13 -5.98
N VAL A 376 11.79 18.22 -6.14
CA VAL A 376 12.60 19.44 -5.91
C VAL A 376 12.32 20.53 -6.95
N GLU A 377 12.04 20.15 -8.19
CA GLU A 377 11.69 21.08 -9.27
C GLU A 377 10.35 21.78 -9.03
N GLU A 378 9.35 21.01 -8.56
CA GLU A 378 8.04 21.55 -8.20
C GLU A 378 8.13 22.49 -6.99
N GLN A 379 8.95 22.16 -5.99
CA GLN A 379 9.25 23.05 -4.88
C GLN A 379 9.89 24.37 -5.34
N LYS A 380 10.85 24.29 -6.28
CA LYS A 380 11.52 25.47 -6.83
C LYS A 380 10.54 26.36 -7.61
N ALA A 381 9.67 25.76 -8.43
CA ALA A 381 8.65 26.48 -9.19
C ALA A 381 7.63 27.19 -8.27
N ILE A 382 7.23 26.57 -7.16
CA ILE A 382 6.35 27.18 -6.16
C ILE A 382 7.03 28.38 -5.49
N ILE A 383 8.31 28.23 -5.10
CA ILE A 383 9.07 29.33 -4.50
C ILE A 383 9.24 30.49 -5.50
N GLU A 384 9.58 30.21 -6.75
CA GLU A 384 9.70 31.22 -7.80
C GLU A 384 8.37 31.94 -8.06
N HIS A 385 7.25 31.20 -8.07
CA HIS A 385 5.91 31.78 -8.17
C HIS A 385 5.58 32.69 -6.97
N LEU A 386 5.90 32.27 -5.74
CA LEU A 386 5.64 33.07 -4.54
C LEU A 386 6.52 34.34 -4.47
N ILE A 387 7.76 34.26 -4.95
CA ILE A 387 8.65 35.43 -5.09
C ILE A 387 8.09 36.39 -6.13
N LYS A 388 7.60 35.87 -7.27
CA LYS A 388 7.00 36.68 -8.35
C LYS A 388 5.77 37.45 -7.87
N GLU A 389 4.93 36.82 -7.05
CA GLU A 389 3.75 37.44 -6.45
C GLU A 389 4.08 38.34 -5.24
N LYS A 390 5.37 38.48 -4.86
CA LYS A 390 5.84 39.19 -3.64
C LYS A 390 5.26 38.67 -2.31
N LEU A 391 4.75 37.45 -2.31
CA LEU A 391 4.12 36.82 -1.15
C LEU A 391 5.10 36.04 -0.27
N PHE A 392 6.38 35.99 -0.65
CA PHE A 392 7.42 35.19 0.01
C PHE A 392 8.28 36.01 0.99
N MET A 393 8.20 35.67 2.28
CA MET A 393 8.96 36.33 3.35
C MET A 393 10.38 35.72 3.52
N ILE A 394 11.40 36.37 2.94
CA ILE A 394 12.80 35.90 3.00
C ILE A 394 13.44 36.11 4.39
N GLU A 395 12.92 37.04 5.19
CA GLU A 395 13.56 37.48 6.44
C GLU A 395 13.53 36.42 7.55
N ASN A 396 12.49 35.59 7.59
CA ASN A 396 12.27 34.63 8.66
C ASN A 396 12.67 33.19 8.32
N TYR A 397 13.11 32.92 7.08
CA TYR A 397 13.33 31.55 6.59
C TYR A 397 14.67 31.37 5.85
N CYS A 398 15.22 30.15 5.87
CA CYS A 398 16.46 29.80 5.16
C CYS A 398 16.15 28.87 3.97
N ILE A 399 16.13 29.44 2.77
CA ILE A 399 15.81 28.74 1.50
C ILE A 399 16.79 27.59 1.21
N PHE A 400 18.07 27.80 1.54
CA PHE A 400 19.13 26.82 1.25
C PHE A 400 18.98 25.52 2.05
N CYS A 401 18.46 25.60 3.29
CA CYS A 401 18.20 24.43 4.12
C CYS A 401 16.93 23.68 3.73
N TYR A 402 15.97 24.34 3.08
CA TYR A 402 14.69 23.75 2.67
C TYR A 402 14.83 22.80 1.46
N LEU A 403 15.70 23.13 0.51
CA LEU A 403 15.85 22.39 -0.75
C LEU A 403 16.62 21.06 -0.64
N ARG A 404 17.23 20.73 0.51
CA ARG A 404 18.29 19.69 0.61
C ARG A 404 17.92 18.35 1.29
N LYS A 405 16.64 17.93 1.39
CA LYS A 405 16.09 16.67 2.00
C LYS A 405 15.65 16.78 3.50
N PRO A 406 14.79 15.85 4.02
CA PRO A 406 13.75 16.17 4.99
C PRO A 406 14.30 16.25 6.42
N LEU A 407 14.06 17.38 7.08
CA LEU A 407 14.66 17.69 8.38
C LEU A 407 13.65 17.62 9.51
N ARG A 408 13.96 16.76 10.47
CA ARG A 408 13.49 16.83 11.86
C ARG A 408 13.98 18.17 12.44
N SER A 409 13.07 18.96 13.02
CA SER A 409 13.25 20.37 13.42
C SER A 409 14.64 20.68 14.02
N LYS A 410 15.41 21.57 13.38
CA LYS A 410 16.67 22.12 13.90
C LYS A 410 16.77 23.61 13.60
N HIS A 411 17.26 24.37 14.57
CA HIS A 411 17.66 25.77 14.41
C HIS A 411 18.92 25.85 13.53
N CYS A 412 18.93 26.71 12.51
CA CYS A 412 20.06 26.86 11.58
C CYS A 412 21.21 27.61 12.29
N LYS A 413 22.32 26.93 12.60
CA LYS A 413 23.48 27.55 13.29
C LYS A 413 24.21 28.63 12.47
N LEU A 414 24.12 28.57 11.14
CA LEU A 414 24.80 29.53 10.24
C LEU A 414 24.03 30.84 10.10
N CYS A 415 22.70 30.76 10.17
CA CYS A 415 21.81 31.88 9.86
C CYS A 415 20.96 32.32 11.07
N SER A 416 21.06 31.62 12.20
CA SER A 416 20.35 31.88 13.46
C SER A 416 18.83 32.02 13.30
N ARG A 417 18.25 31.33 12.30
CA ARG A 417 16.81 31.35 12.00
C ARG A 417 16.16 30.01 12.34
N CYS A 418 14.89 30.06 12.76
CA CYS A 418 14.08 28.88 13.03
C CYS A 418 13.61 28.21 11.72
N VAL A 419 13.62 26.88 11.71
CA VAL A 419 13.08 26.06 10.62
C VAL A 419 11.88 25.30 11.17
N ALA A 420 10.72 25.42 10.50
CA ALA A 420 9.43 24.93 10.98
C ALA A 420 9.40 23.42 11.27
N ARG A 421 8.55 23.01 12.23
CA ARG A 421 8.21 21.61 12.52
C ARG A 421 7.40 21.01 11.36
N PHE A 422 7.51 19.68 11.22
CA PHE A 422 6.90 18.85 10.18
C PHE A 422 5.35 18.93 10.10
N ASP A 423 4.69 19.58 11.06
CA ASP A 423 3.24 19.62 11.19
C ASP A 423 2.63 20.98 10.78
N GLN A 424 3.44 21.97 10.39
CA GLN A 424 2.95 23.26 9.90
C GLN A 424 3.46 23.49 8.47
N TYR A 425 2.74 22.96 7.48
CA TYR A 425 2.94 23.27 6.05
C TYR A 425 2.36 24.64 5.67
N VAL A 426 2.67 25.65 6.48
CA VAL A 426 2.37 27.03 6.16
C VAL A 426 3.69 27.71 5.87
N MET A 427 4.05 27.82 4.58
CA MET A 427 4.89 28.95 4.20
C MET A 427 4.05 30.19 4.49
N MET A 428 4.41 30.96 5.50
CA MET A 428 3.67 32.16 5.86
C MET A 428 3.73 33.13 4.69
N ILE A 429 2.63 33.19 3.96
CA ILE A 429 2.31 34.18 2.95
C ILE A 429 2.11 35.51 3.69
N TYR A 430 2.67 36.59 3.14
CA TYR A 430 2.44 37.95 3.63
C TYR A 430 0.93 38.25 3.57
N CYS A 431 0.26 38.36 4.73
CA CYS A 431 -1.06 38.97 4.81
C CYS A 431 -0.86 40.44 5.14
N GLU A 432 -1.11 41.33 4.17
CA GLU A 432 -1.23 42.76 4.43
C GLU A 432 -2.38 43.00 5.42
N GLY A 433 -2.11 43.85 6.42
CA GLY A 433 -3.00 44.14 7.54
C GLY A 433 -4.25 44.93 7.18
#